data_AF-A0A966T220-F1
#
_entry.id   AF-A0A966T220-F1
#
_cell.length_a   1.000
_cell.length_b   1.000
_cell.length_c   1.000
_cell.angle_alpha   90.00
_cell.angle_beta   90.00
_cell.angle_gamma   90.00
#
_symmetry.space_group_name_H-M   'P 1'
#
loop_
_entity.id
_entity.type
_entity.pdbx_description
1 polymer ?
#
loop_
_entity_poly.entity_id
_entity_poly.type
_entity_poly.pdbx_seq_one_letter_code
_entity_poly.pdbx_strand_id
1 'polypeptide(L)'
;LYLIIGRDLVDDFASWHQSSEIEGLATIVVVDRPGYITDAKRGWKLLMVPPVDVSSSELRDRLREGGDVSAYVTPQVVDEIRARKLYGVGALA
;
A
#
# COMPACT_ATOMS: atom_id res chain seq x y z
N LEU A 1 -10.98 17.00 5.01
CA LEU A 1 -10.08 16.14 4.21
C LEU A 1 -9.74 14.89 5.02
N TYR A 2 -9.61 13.72 4.38
CA TYR A 2 -9.16 12.49 5.04
C TYR A 2 -7.89 11.98 4.35
N LEU A 3 -6.88 11.64 5.13
CA LEU A 3 -5.66 11.00 4.64
C LEU A 3 -5.62 9.57 5.17
N ILE A 4 -5.68 8.60 4.25
CA ILE A 4 -5.68 7.18 4.59
C ILE A 4 -4.24 6.67 4.53
N ILE A 5 -3.77 6.05 5.62
CA ILE A 5 -2.45 5.43 5.70
C ILE A 5 -2.57 4.02 6.29
N GLY A 6 -1.62 3.15 5.97
CA GLY A 6 -1.50 1.84 6.62
C GLY A 6 -0.94 1.96 8.04
N ARG A 7 -1.25 0.99 8.90
CA ARG A 7 -0.73 0.90 10.27
C ARG A 7 0.81 0.84 10.33
N ASP A 8 1.44 0.36 9.26
CA ASP A 8 2.89 0.32 9.09
C ASP A 8 3.57 1.69 9.00
N LEU A 9 2.81 2.76 8.75
CA LEU A 9 3.33 4.12 8.64
C LEU A 9 3.15 4.94 9.92
N VAL A 10 2.51 4.38 10.96
CA VAL A 10 2.16 5.14 12.17
C VAL A 10 3.40 5.61 12.94
N ASP A 11 4.36 4.73 13.15
CA ASP A 11 5.61 5.04 13.88
C ASP A 11 6.45 6.09 13.13
N ASP A 12 6.50 5.97 11.80
CA ASP A 12 7.30 6.84 10.95
C ASP A 12 6.60 8.16 10.62
N PHE A 13 5.30 8.32 10.90
CA PHE A 13 4.56 9.52 10.50
C PHE A 13 5.16 10.81 11.04
N ALA A 14 5.75 10.78 12.24
CA ALA A 14 6.40 11.97 12.80
C ALA A 14 7.60 12.46 11.95
N SER A 15 8.24 11.55 11.20
CA SER A 15 9.35 11.87 10.30
C SER A 15 8.91 12.46 8.96
N TRP A 16 7.61 12.44 8.65
CA TRP A 16 7.09 12.99 7.40
C TRP A 16 7.32 14.49 7.33
N HIS A 17 7.56 14.97 6.11
CA HIS A 17 7.68 16.40 5.85
C HIS A 17 6.40 17.13 6.28
N GLN A 18 6.54 18.11 7.18
CA GLN A 18 5.43 18.89 7.72
C GLN A 18 4.31 18.06 8.39
N SER A 19 4.65 16.95 9.06
CA SER A 19 3.69 16.05 9.71
C SER A 19 2.65 16.73 10.61
N SER A 20 3.04 17.74 11.41
CA SER A 20 2.11 18.51 12.24
C SER A 20 1.12 19.37 11.44
N GLU A 21 1.52 19.89 10.28
CA GLU A 21 0.63 20.64 9.40
C GLU A 21 -0.37 19.69 8.71
N ILE A 22 0.09 18.50 8.31
CA ILE A 22 -0.77 17.45 7.76
C ILE A 22 -1.88 17.09 8.77
N GLU A 23 -1.55 16.92 10.05
CA GLU A 23 -2.55 16.67 11.11
C GLU A 23 -3.55 17.82 11.29
N GLY A 24 -3.16 19.06 10.97
CA GLY A 24 -4.05 20.23 10.97
C GLY A 24 -4.94 20.32 9.73
N LEU A 25 -4.51 19.78 8.59
CA LEU A 25 -5.21 19.86 7.30
C LEU A 25 -6.15 18.67 7.04
N ALA A 26 -5.83 17.49 7.58
CA ALA A 26 -6.57 16.26 7.32
C ALA A 26 -6.82 15.43 8.58
N THR A 27 -7.97 14.76 8.64
CA THR A 27 -8.17 13.67 9.58
C THR A 27 -7.40 12.44 9.09
N ILE A 28 -6.43 11.98 9.88
CA ILE A 28 -5.69 10.76 9.60
C ILE A 28 -6.59 9.55 9.87
N VAL A 29 -6.64 8.64 8.89
CA VAL A 29 -7.36 7.37 8.97
C VAL A 29 -6.34 6.25 8.80
N VAL A 30 -6.12 5.49 9.88
CA VAL A 30 -5.22 4.34 9.90
C VAL A 30 -6.00 3.10 9.50
N VAL A 31 -5.56 2.43 8.44
CA VAL A 31 -6.09 1.12 8.04
C VAL A 31 -5.25 0.04 8.71
N ASP A 32 -5.93 -0.95 9.28
CA ASP A 32 -5.23 -2.07 9.92
C ASP A 32 -4.39 -2.86 8.92
N ARG A 33 -3.18 -3.24 9.33
CA ARG A 33 -2.24 -4.05 8.55
C ARG A 33 -1.61 -5.11 9.46
N PRO A 34 -1.77 -6.41 9.17
CA PRO A 34 -1.18 -7.47 9.98
C PRO A 34 0.33 -7.31 10.18
N GLY A 35 0.80 -7.65 11.38
CA GLY A 35 2.23 -7.55 11.74
C GLY A 35 2.65 -6.21 12.35
N TYR A 36 1.77 -5.21 12.38
CA TYR A 36 2.03 -3.92 13.01
C TYR A 36 1.09 -3.73 14.20
N ILE A 37 1.61 -3.23 15.32
CA ILE A 37 0.89 -3.15 16.61
C ILE A 37 0.72 -1.73 17.14
N THR A 38 1.32 -0.74 16.49
CA THR A 38 1.27 0.65 16.95
C THR A 38 -0.14 1.21 16.82
N ASP A 39 -0.63 1.75 17.93
CA ASP A 39 -1.94 2.36 17.99
C ASP A 39 -1.95 3.76 17.36
N ALA A 40 -3.10 4.11 16.79
CA ALA A 40 -3.33 5.43 16.23
C ALA A 40 -3.27 6.50 17.33
N LYS A 41 -2.69 7.66 17.01
CA LYS A 41 -2.63 8.80 17.95
C LYS A 41 -4.03 9.31 18.29
N ARG A 42 -4.16 9.99 19.43
CA ARG A 42 -5.41 10.66 19.81
C ARG A 42 -5.85 11.64 18.72
N GLY A 43 -7.10 11.51 18.26
CA GLY A 43 -7.67 12.33 17.19
C GLY A 43 -7.60 11.70 15.80
N TRP A 44 -6.82 10.63 15.64
CA TRP A 44 -6.82 9.81 14.42
C TRP A 44 -7.99 8.80 14.46
N LYS A 45 -8.41 8.34 13.29
CA LYS A 45 -9.43 7.30 13.15
C LYS A 45 -8.80 5.97 12.79
N LEU A 46 -9.31 4.89 13.34
CA LEU A 46 -8.96 3.52 12.94
C LEU A 46 -10.05 2.98 12.00
N LEU A 47 -9.64 2.38 10.89
CA LEU A 47 -10.51 1.69 9.94
C LEU A 47 -10.10 0.22 9.84
N MET A 48 -10.94 -0.63 10.39
CA MET A 48 -10.76 -2.08 10.30
C MET A 48 -11.25 -2.57 8.94
N VAL A 49 -10.41 -3.30 8.23
CA VAL A 49 -10.74 -3.97 6.96
C VAL A 49 -10.30 -5.43 7.06
N PRO A 50 -10.92 -6.35 6.28
CA PRO A 50 -10.37 -7.69 6.15
C PRO A 50 -8.91 -7.61 5.72
N PRO A 51 -7.99 -8.33 6.39
CA PRO A 51 -6.58 -8.26 6.05
C PRO A 51 -6.35 -8.79 4.64
N VAL A 52 -5.66 -7.99 3.83
CA VAL A 52 -5.16 -8.41 2.53
C VAL A 52 -3.65 -8.43 2.63
N ASP A 53 -3.10 -9.63 2.82
CA ASP A 53 -1.65 -9.83 2.86
C ASP A 53 -1.11 -9.86 1.43
N VAL A 54 -0.86 -8.66 0.90
CA VAL A 54 -0.27 -8.46 -0.42
C VAL A 54 0.58 -7.20 -0.42
N SER A 55 1.69 -7.23 -1.16
CA SER A 55 2.51 -6.03 -1.38
C SER A 55 2.82 -5.84 -2.86
N SER A 56 3.04 -4.58 -3.26
CA SER A 56 3.47 -4.31 -4.65
C SER A 56 4.81 -4.95 -4.97
N SER A 57 5.73 -5.10 -4.00
CA SER A 57 7.02 -5.76 -4.22
C SER A 57 6.83 -7.23 -4.58
N GLU A 58 6.05 -7.95 -3.78
CA GLU A 58 5.69 -9.36 -4.05
C GLU A 58 5.00 -9.52 -5.41
N LEU A 59 4.03 -8.65 -5.74
CA LEU A 59 3.32 -8.73 -7.03
C LEU A 59 4.24 -8.48 -8.22
N ARG A 60 5.19 -7.54 -8.11
CA ARG A 60 6.18 -7.29 -9.18
C ARG A 60 7.11 -8.48 -9.38
N ASP A 61 7.55 -9.11 -8.30
CA ASP A 61 8.44 -10.27 -8.38
C ASP A 61 7.71 -11.48 -8.95
N ARG A 62 6.49 -11.76 -8.46
CA ARG A 62 5.62 -12.83 -9.01
C ARG A 62 5.34 -12.63 -10.49
N LEU A 63 5.02 -11.41 -10.92
CA LEU A 63 4.78 -11.10 -12.33
C LEU A 63 6.03 -11.30 -13.19
N ARG A 64 7.21 -10.92 -12.69
CA ARG A 64 8.49 -11.10 -13.39
C ARG A 64 8.81 -12.58 -13.62
N GLU A 65 8.45 -13.42 -12.65
CA GLU A 65 8.59 -14.88 -12.71
C GLU A 65 7.48 -15.57 -13.53
N GLY A 66 6.53 -14.81 -14.09
CA GLY A 66 5.41 -15.35 -14.88
C GLY A 66 4.28 -15.95 -14.04
N GLY A 67 4.27 -15.69 -12.73
CA GLY A 67 3.24 -16.17 -11.80
C GLY A 67 1.90 -15.42 -11.90
N ASP A 68 0.85 -16.03 -11.34
CA ASP A 68 -0.50 -15.48 -11.35
C ASP A 68 -0.73 -14.46 -10.22
N VAL A 69 -1.32 -13.31 -10.58
CA VAL A 69 -1.69 -12.23 -9.66
C VAL A 69 -3.19 -11.88 -9.73
N SER A 70 -3.99 -12.68 -10.44
CA SER A 70 -5.41 -12.42 -10.70
C SER A 70 -6.27 -12.28 -9.44
N ALA A 71 -5.83 -12.88 -8.32
CA ALA A 71 -6.47 -12.72 -7.01
C ALA A 71 -6.34 -11.30 -6.42
N TYR A 72 -5.38 -10.50 -6.88
CA TYR A 72 -5.03 -9.20 -6.29
C TYR A 72 -5.10 -8.05 -7.29
N VAL A 73 -4.99 -8.34 -8.58
CA VAL A 73 -4.84 -7.34 -9.64
C VAL A 73 -5.83 -7.64 -10.76
N THR A 74 -6.51 -6.59 -11.23
CA THR A 74 -7.46 -6.71 -12.33
C THR A 74 -6.74 -7.05 -13.65
N PRO A 75 -7.38 -7.79 -14.58
CA PRO A 75 -6.76 -8.14 -15.86
C PRO A 75 -6.24 -6.92 -16.63
N GLN A 76 -6.96 -5.80 -16.59
CA GLN A 76 -6.59 -4.57 -17.30
C GLN A 76 -5.26 -3.98 -16.79
N VAL A 77 -4.97 -4.09 -15.49
CA VAL A 77 -3.68 -3.64 -14.93
C VAL A 77 -2.56 -4.58 -15.34
N VAL A 78 -2.82 -5.90 -15.38
CA VAL A 78 -1.83 -6.89 -15.86
C VAL A 78 -1.52 -6.68 -17.35
N ASP A 79 -2.54 -6.40 -18.15
CA ASP A 79 -2.38 -6.09 -19.58
C ASP A 79 -1.53 -4.84 -19.78
N GLU A 80 -1.75 -3.79 -18.99
CA GLU A 80 -0.96 -2.56 -19.05
C GLU A 80 0.51 -2.78 -18.65
N ILE A 81 0.75 -3.58 -17.61
CA ILE A 81 2.10 -3.98 -17.17
C ILE A 81 2.83 -4.70 -18.30
N ARG A 82 2.16 -5.62 -18.99
CA ARG A 82 2.74 -6.38 -20.11
C ARG A 82 2.97 -5.50 -21.33
N ALA A 83 1.99 -4.70 -21.73
CA ALA A 83 2.06 -3.82 -22.89
C ALA A 83 3.23 -2.81 -22.78
N ARG A 84 3.46 -2.28 -21.57
CA ARG A 84 4.54 -1.33 -21.29
C ARG A 84 5.84 -1.97 -20.77
N LYS A 85 5.89 -3.30 -20.65
CA LYS A 85 7.04 -4.05 -20.12
C LYS A 85 7.50 -3.55 -18.74
N LEU A 86 6.56 -3.21 -17.87
CA LEU A 86 6.87 -2.73 -16.52
C LEU A 86 7.45 -3.86 -15.69
N TYR A 87 8.33 -3.51 -14.74
CA TYR A 87 8.86 -4.40 -13.72
C TYR A 87 9.67 -5.61 -14.24
N GLY A 88 10.12 -5.56 -15.50
CA GLY A 88 10.87 -6.64 -16.16
C GLY A 88 9.99 -7.72 -16.80
N VAL A 89 8.67 -7.54 -16.80
CA VAL A 89 7.73 -8.49 -17.42
C VAL A 89 7.91 -8.47 -18.94
N GLY A 90 8.20 -9.63 -19.53
CA GLY A 90 8.38 -9.78 -20.99
C GLY A 90 9.74 -9.32 -21.51
N ALA A 91 10.71 -9.01 -20.64
CA ALA A 91 12.11 -8.94 -21.05
C ALA A 91 12.63 -10.38 -21.26
N LEU A 92 13.13 -10.68 -22.47
CA LEU A 92 13.91 -11.91 -22.68
C LEU A 92 15.17 -11.79 -21.81
N ALA A 93 15.46 -12.84 -21.03
CA ALA A 93 16.76 -13.03 -20.39
C ALA A 93 17.86 -13.16 -21.45
#